data_AF-A0A3L7XTF1-F1
#
_entry.id   AF-A0A3L7XTF1-F1
#
_cell.length_a   1.000
_cell.length_b   1.000
_cell.length_c   1.000
_cell.angle_alpha   90.00
_cell.angle_beta   90.00
_cell.angle_gamma   90.00
#
_symmetry.space_group_name_H-M   'P 1'
#
loop_
_entity.id
_entity.type
_entity.pdbx_description
1 polymer ?
#
loop_
_entity_poly.entity_id
_entity_poly.type
_entity_poly.pdbx_seq_one_letter_code
_entity_poly.pdbx_strand_id
1 'polypeptide(L)'
;FAFIDQLLDISPELAAAPPATAIPRILRNLPAGHYNTDLGAALNQFVTHHLDAVDQRTTLIICGDGRNNYNDPRCELVELLRRRVRRVLWLNPEPRYLWGSDDSDMGQYAAAVSAVHPVGNLRELAAAVDSLMASN
;
A
#
# COMPACT_ATOMS: atom_id res chain seq x y z
N PHE A 1 3.54 -1.37 7.99
CA PHE A 1 4.54 -2.07 7.16
C PHE A 1 5.09 -1.13 6.10
N ALA A 2 6.32 -1.36 5.66
CA ALA A 2 6.94 -0.68 4.52
C ALA A 2 7.75 -1.70 3.71
N PHE A 3 7.97 -1.47 2.42
CA PHE A 3 8.62 -2.44 1.55
C PHE A 3 9.35 -1.79 0.37
N ILE A 4 10.28 -2.55 -0.22
CA ILE A 4 10.80 -2.39 -1.57
C ILE A 4 10.65 -3.76 -2.26
N ASP A 5 11.44 -4.73 -1.82
CA ASP A 5 11.37 -6.16 -2.18
C ASP A 5 11.08 -7.07 -0.96
N GLN A 6 11.38 -6.57 0.24
CA GLN A 6 11.11 -7.20 1.53
C GLN A 6 10.10 -6.38 2.32
N LEU A 7 9.18 -7.05 3.01
CA LEU A 7 8.19 -6.43 3.88
C LEU A 7 8.76 -6.27 5.30
N LEU A 8 8.79 -5.04 5.78
CA LEU A 8 9.22 -4.69 7.13
C LEU A 8 8.03 -4.24 7.98
N ASP A 9 7.87 -4.82 9.17
CA ASP A 9 7.00 -4.25 10.20
C ASP A 9 7.70 -3.02 10.81
N ILE A 10 7.06 -1.85 10.67
CA ILE A 10 7.57 -0.55 11.13
C ILE A 10 6.82 -0.05 12.37
N SER A 11 5.89 -0.86 12.90
CA SER A 11 5.10 -0.51 14.08
C SER A 11 5.97 -0.22 15.30
N PRO A 12 7.06 -0.97 15.57
CA PRO A 12 7.96 -0.65 16.68
C PRO A 12 8.62 0.73 16.56
N GLU A 13 9.09 1.10 15.36
CA GLU A 13 9.75 2.38 15.10
C GLU A 13 8.78 3.56 15.25
N LEU A 14 7.55 3.42 14.74
CA LEU A 14 6.52 4.44 14.86
C LEU A 14 6.01 4.59 16.29
N ALA A 15 6.00 3.52 17.08
CA ALA A 15 5.64 3.58 18.51
C ALA A 15 6.76 4.23 19.35
N ALA A 16 8.01 4.11 18.94
CA ALA A 16 9.16 4.57 19.70
C ALA A 16 9.45 6.08 19.54
N ALA A 17 8.95 6.75 18.49
CA ALA A 17 9.26 8.16 18.24
C ALA A 17 8.18 8.87 17.38
N PRO A 18 8.09 10.21 17.45
CA PRO A 18 7.23 10.98 16.54
C PRO A 18 7.56 10.71 15.07
N PRO A 19 6.59 10.83 14.13
CA PRO A 19 6.82 10.54 12.71
C PRO A 19 8.01 11.27 12.09
N ALA A 20 8.22 12.54 12.46
CA ALA A 20 9.35 13.35 11.99
C ALA A 20 10.73 12.73 12.32
N THR A 21 10.80 11.89 13.35
CA THR A 21 12.02 11.18 13.79
C THR A 21 12.02 9.72 13.31
N ALA A 22 10.87 9.05 13.34
CA ALA A 22 10.74 7.64 12.96
C ALA A 22 10.91 7.42 11.45
N ILE A 23 10.30 8.27 10.61
CA ILE A 23 10.33 8.12 9.15
C ILE A 23 11.78 8.12 8.61
N PRO A 24 12.66 9.10 8.95
CA PRO A 24 14.05 9.06 8.51
C PRO A 24 14.82 7.81 8.95
N ARG A 25 14.49 7.22 10.11
CA ARG A 25 15.11 5.97 10.58
C ARG A 25 14.67 4.77 9.75
N ILE A 26 13.36 4.67 9.49
CA ILE A 26 12.79 3.63 8.64
C ILE A 26 13.42 3.68 7.24
N LEU A 27 13.51 4.87 6.64
CA LEU A 27 14.07 5.06 5.30
C LEU A 27 15.58 4.74 5.21
N ARG A 28 16.35 4.87 6.30
CA ARG A 28 17.75 4.42 6.32
C ARG A 28 17.88 2.90 6.23
N ASN A 29 16.90 2.18 6.75
CA ASN A 29 16.84 0.71 6.71
C ASN A 29 16.14 0.18 5.44
N LEU A 30 15.51 1.08 4.67
CA LEU A 30 14.88 0.81 3.37
C LEU A 30 15.52 1.72 2.31
N PRO A 31 16.80 1.51 1.96
CA PRO A 31 17.47 2.38 1.00
C PRO A 31 16.78 2.30 -0.36
N ALA A 32 16.42 3.46 -0.92
CA ALA A 32 15.78 3.53 -2.23
C ALA A 32 16.68 2.92 -3.32
N GLY A 33 16.31 1.76 -3.83
CA GLY A 33 16.89 1.17 -5.03
C GLY A 33 16.04 1.56 -6.23
N HIS A 34 16.64 2.13 -7.28
CA HIS A 34 15.95 2.22 -8.56
C HIS A 34 15.76 0.78 -9.08
N TYR A 35 14.53 0.40 -9.44
CA TYR A 35 14.13 -0.87 -10.09
C TYR A 35 13.90 -2.14 -9.25
N ASN A 36 13.74 -2.05 -7.92
CA ASN A 36 13.57 -3.24 -7.07
C ASN A 36 12.21 -3.38 -6.37
N THR A 37 11.19 -2.61 -6.77
CA THR A 37 9.86 -2.77 -6.15
C THR A 37 9.22 -4.07 -6.62
N ASP A 38 8.98 -4.99 -5.67
CA ASP A 38 8.19 -6.20 -5.87
C ASP A 38 7.07 -6.24 -4.81
N LEU A 39 5.94 -5.61 -5.15
CA LEU A 39 4.74 -5.61 -4.31
C LEU A 39 4.15 -7.02 -4.21
N GLY A 40 4.27 -7.85 -5.24
CA GLY A 40 3.81 -9.23 -5.22
C GLY A 40 4.50 -10.04 -4.11
N ALA A 41 5.83 -9.93 -4.01
CA ALA A 41 6.61 -10.53 -2.93
C ALA A 41 6.21 -9.97 -1.56
N ALA A 42 6.04 -8.65 -1.44
CA ALA A 42 5.62 -8.03 -0.18
C ALA A 42 4.22 -8.49 0.28
N LEU A 43 3.26 -8.61 -0.65
CA LEU A 43 1.93 -9.17 -0.39
C LEU A 43 2.01 -10.62 0.07
N ASN A 44 2.82 -11.43 -0.60
CA ASN A 44 3.02 -12.83 -0.22
C ASN A 44 3.62 -12.97 1.18
N GLN A 45 4.62 -12.16 1.52
CA GLN A 45 5.20 -12.13 2.87
C GLN A 45 4.15 -11.70 3.91
N PHE A 46 3.34 -10.67 3.61
CA PHE A 46 2.29 -10.23 4.51
C PHE A 46 1.26 -11.34 4.78
N VAL A 47 0.74 -11.98 3.74
CA VAL A 47 -0.24 -13.07 3.87
C VAL A 47 0.36 -14.30 4.56
N THR A 48 1.64 -14.59 4.35
CA THR A 48 2.30 -15.76 4.95
C THR A 48 2.62 -15.55 6.43
N HIS A 49 3.06 -14.34 6.82
CA HIS A 49 3.66 -14.10 8.13
C HIS A 49 2.85 -13.18 9.05
N HIS A 50 1.88 -12.43 8.52
CA HIS A 50 1.21 -11.35 9.25
C HIS A 50 -0.31 -11.30 9.01
N LEU A 51 -0.91 -12.36 8.48
CA LEU A 51 -2.36 -12.37 8.18
C LEU A 51 -3.23 -12.23 9.44
N ASP A 52 -2.72 -12.66 10.58
CA ASP A 52 -3.36 -12.52 11.90
C ASP A 52 -3.39 -11.07 12.41
N ALA A 53 -2.57 -10.18 11.86
CA ALA A 53 -2.58 -8.75 12.20
C ALA A 53 -3.83 -8.01 11.69
N VAL A 54 -4.63 -8.63 10.81
CA VAL A 54 -5.80 -8.00 10.20
C VAL A 54 -7.04 -8.88 10.29
N ASP A 55 -8.19 -8.24 10.48
CA ASP A 55 -9.50 -8.87 10.61
C ASP A 55 -10.62 -8.00 10.01
N GLN A 56 -11.87 -8.40 10.21
CA GLN A 56 -13.07 -7.71 9.70
C GLN A 56 -13.27 -6.31 10.28
N ARG A 57 -12.50 -5.90 11.30
CA ARG A 57 -12.52 -4.54 11.87
C ARG A 57 -11.43 -3.66 11.24
N THR A 58 -10.45 -4.25 10.57
CA THR A 58 -9.34 -3.54 9.94
C THR A 58 -9.76 -2.85 8.63
N THR A 59 -9.27 -1.64 8.41
CA THR A 59 -9.22 -1.02 7.07
C THR A 59 -7.78 -1.06 6.60
N LEU A 60 -7.49 -1.82 5.54
CA LEU A 60 -6.16 -1.90 4.96
C LEU A 60 -5.98 -0.76 3.95
N ILE A 61 -4.96 0.07 4.14
CA ILE A 61 -4.61 1.15 3.20
C ILE A 61 -3.27 0.80 2.56
N ILE A 62 -3.26 0.69 1.23
CA ILE A 62 -2.05 0.52 0.42
C ILE A 62 -1.70 1.89 -0.17
N CYS A 63 -0.45 2.31 0.01
CA CYS A 63 0.05 3.59 -0.53
C CYS A 63 1.15 3.28 -1.54
N GLY A 64 0.96 3.68 -2.80
CA GLY A 64 1.93 3.43 -3.88
C GLY A 64 1.36 3.74 -5.26
N ASP A 65 2.22 3.88 -6.25
CA ASP A 65 1.84 4.15 -7.65
C ASP A 65 1.35 2.91 -8.41
N GLY A 66 1.57 1.71 -7.85
CA GLY A 66 1.21 0.43 -8.46
C GLY A 66 2.16 -0.01 -9.56
N ARG A 67 3.36 0.58 -9.62
CA ARG A 67 4.47 0.09 -10.42
C ARG A 67 5.13 -1.09 -9.74
N ASN A 68 5.30 -2.18 -10.48
CA ASN A 68 5.74 -3.46 -9.94
C ASN A 68 6.91 -4.07 -10.72
N ASN A 69 7.59 -3.29 -11.57
CA ASN A 69 8.74 -3.74 -12.39
C ASN A 69 8.47 -5.03 -13.18
N TYR A 70 7.26 -5.19 -13.73
CA TYR A 70 6.81 -6.38 -14.48
C TYR A 70 6.74 -7.69 -13.68
N ASN A 71 6.85 -7.65 -12.35
CA ASN A 71 6.63 -8.80 -11.50
C ASN A 71 5.14 -9.20 -11.50
N ASP A 72 4.84 -10.43 -11.07
CA ASP A 72 3.47 -10.88 -10.84
C ASP A 72 2.81 -9.97 -9.79
N PRO A 73 1.70 -9.27 -10.12
CA PRO A 73 1.06 -8.34 -9.19
C PRO A 73 0.39 -9.04 -8.01
N ARG A 74 0.19 -10.37 -8.06
CA ARG A 74 -0.44 -11.16 -6.99
C ARG A 74 -1.82 -10.62 -6.58
N CYS A 75 -2.65 -10.23 -7.54
CA CYS A 75 -3.96 -9.63 -7.27
C CYS A 75 -4.89 -10.58 -6.49
N GLU A 76 -4.71 -11.89 -6.62
CA GLU A 76 -5.40 -12.91 -5.82
C GLU A 76 -5.14 -12.76 -4.31
N LEU A 77 -3.96 -12.27 -3.91
CA LEU A 77 -3.64 -12.00 -2.50
C LEU A 77 -4.35 -10.72 -2.02
N VAL A 78 -4.46 -9.71 -2.88
CA VAL A 78 -5.25 -8.50 -2.57
C VAL A 78 -6.73 -8.86 -2.40
N GLU A 79 -7.28 -9.73 -3.24
CA GLU A 79 -8.64 -10.22 -3.08
C GLU A 79 -8.84 -11.04 -1.80
N LEU A 80 -7.87 -11.89 -1.44
CA LEU A 80 -7.89 -12.63 -0.18
C LEU A 80 -7.97 -11.66 1.00
N LEU A 81 -7.12 -10.62 1.00
CA LEU A 81 -7.13 -9.58 2.02
C LEU A 81 -8.46 -8.83 2.03
N ARG A 82 -9.01 -8.46 0.86
CA ARG A 82 -10.32 -7.79 0.74
C ARG A 82 -11.46 -8.61 1.33
N ARG A 83 -11.41 -9.94 1.26
CA ARG A 83 -12.42 -10.81 1.90
C ARG A 83 -12.26 -10.89 3.42
N ARG A 84 -11.04 -10.66 3.93
CA ARG A 84 -10.70 -10.77 5.35
C ARG A 84 -10.90 -9.47 6.13
N VAL A 85 -10.65 -8.33 5.50
CA VAL A 85 -10.71 -7.01 6.15
C VAL A 85 -11.99 -6.27 5.83
N ARG A 86 -12.33 -5.23 6.61
CA ARG A 86 -13.53 -4.39 6.37
C ARG A 86 -13.52 -3.82 4.95
N ARG A 87 -12.40 -3.22 4.56
CA ARG A 87 -12.15 -2.61 3.24
C ARG A 87 -10.65 -2.59 2.95
N VAL A 88 -10.31 -2.68 1.66
CA VAL A 88 -8.96 -2.41 1.16
C VAL A 88 -9.02 -1.15 0.32
N LEU A 89 -8.18 -0.18 0.62
CA LEU A 89 -8.16 1.12 -0.03
C LEU A 89 -6.78 1.36 -0.59
N TRP A 90 -6.73 2.00 -1.76
CA TRP A 90 -5.47 2.32 -2.40
C TRP A 90 -5.33 3.83 -2.55
N LEU A 91 -4.24 4.39 -2.05
CA LEU A 91 -3.86 5.79 -2.24
C LEU A 91 -2.73 5.85 -3.29
N ASN A 92 -3.05 6.37 -4.46
CA ASN A 92 -2.12 6.41 -5.59
C ASN A 92 -1.65 7.85 -5.88
N PRO A 93 -0.34 8.16 -5.78
CA PRO A 93 0.18 9.50 -6.04
C PRO A 93 0.27 9.85 -7.55
N GLU A 94 0.26 8.86 -8.44
CA GLU A 94 0.29 9.09 -9.88
C GLU A 94 -1.09 9.50 -10.43
N PRO A 95 -1.10 10.38 -11.44
CA PRO A 95 -2.34 10.72 -12.14
C PRO A 95 -2.89 9.51 -12.91
N ARG A 96 -4.21 9.39 -12.96
CA ARG A 96 -4.92 8.24 -13.55
C ARG A 96 -4.53 7.91 -15.00
N TYR A 97 -4.09 8.89 -15.78
CA TYR A 97 -3.68 8.65 -17.18
C TYR A 97 -2.39 7.84 -17.30
N LEU A 98 -1.60 7.70 -16.22
CA LEU A 98 -0.42 6.82 -16.17
C LEU A 98 -0.75 5.40 -15.72
N TRP A 99 -1.95 5.15 -15.21
CA TRP A 99 -2.31 3.82 -14.72
C TRP A 99 -2.45 2.85 -15.90
N GLY A 100 -1.72 1.74 -15.85
CA GLY A 100 -1.59 0.82 -16.98
C GLY A 100 -0.54 1.22 -18.02
N SER A 101 0.24 2.28 -17.77
CA SER A 101 1.43 2.58 -18.57
C SER A 101 2.63 1.80 -18.07
N ASP A 102 3.41 1.24 -19.01
CA ASP A 102 4.65 0.50 -18.73
C ASP A 102 4.42 -0.64 -17.71
N ASP A 103 5.08 -0.59 -16.55
CA ASP A 103 5.01 -1.59 -15.49
C ASP A 103 3.91 -1.33 -14.43
N SER A 104 2.94 -0.46 -14.75
CA SER A 104 1.84 -0.11 -13.83
C SER A 104 0.73 -1.15 -13.85
N ASP A 105 0.56 -1.89 -12.75
CA ASP A 105 -0.49 -2.88 -12.55
C ASP A 105 -1.79 -2.29 -11.98
N MET A 106 -1.92 -0.97 -11.93
CA MET A 106 -3.04 -0.30 -11.26
C MET A 106 -4.42 -0.66 -11.79
N GLY A 107 -4.54 -1.03 -13.06
CA GLY A 107 -5.80 -1.54 -13.60
C GLY A 107 -6.25 -2.82 -12.89
N GLN A 108 -5.30 -3.72 -12.62
CA GLN A 108 -5.55 -4.99 -11.93
C GLN A 108 -5.84 -4.75 -10.44
N TYR A 109 -5.00 -3.94 -9.78
CA TYR A 109 -5.21 -3.60 -8.38
C TYR A 109 -6.52 -2.86 -8.12
N ALA A 110 -6.92 -1.94 -9.01
CA ALA A 110 -8.18 -1.22 -8.87
C ALA A 110 -9.41 -2.14 -8.88
N ALA A 111 -9.36 -3.25 -9.62
CA ALA A 111 -10.42 -4.26 -9.62
C ALA A 111 -10.42 -5.13 -8.35
N ALA A 112 -9.26 -5.28 -7.70
CA ALA A 112 -9.08 -6.14 -6.53
C ALA A 112 -9.35 -5.43 -5.19
N VAL A 113 -9.34 -4.09 -5.14
CA VAL A 113 -9.57 -3.29 -3.91
C VAL A 113 -10.99 -2.76 -3.79
N SER A 114 -11.34 -2.19 -2.63
CA SER A 114 -12.66 -1.57 -2.39
C SER A 114 -12.78 -0.19 -3.04
N ALA A 115 -11.72 0.60 -3.03
CA ALA A 115 -11.65 1.89 -3.70
C ALA A 115 -10.20 2.33 -3.96
N VAL A 116 -10.02 3.14 -5.00
CA VAL A 116 -8.73 3.80 -5.30
C VAL A 116 -8.94 5.32 -5.26
N HIS A 117 -8.13 6.00 -4.47
CA HIS A 117 -8.08 7.44 -4.35
C HIS A 117 -6.76 7.96 -4.93
N PRO A 118 -6.81 8.78 -6.01
CA PRO A 118 -5.66 9.58 -6.42
C PRO A 118 -5.30 10.55 -5.30
N VAL A 119 -3.99 10.69 -5.00
CA VAL A 119 -3.44 11.54 -3.94
C VAL A 119 -2.15 12.23 -4.40
N GLY A 120 -2.12 12.77 -5.62
CA GLY A 120 -0.94 13.42 -6.20
C GLY A 120 -0.63 14.80 -5.59
N ASN A 121 -1.49 15.32 -4.72
CA ASN A 121 -1.29 16.58 -4.01
C ASN A 121 -2.03 16.60 -2.67
N LEU A 122 -1.74 17.62 -1.85
CA LEU A 122 -2.32 17.76 -0.50
C LEU A 122 -3.85 17.87 -0.50
N ARG A 123 -4.43 18.50 -1.52
CA ARG A 123 -5.90 18.64 -1.63
C ARG A 123 -6.55 17.27 -1.84
N GLU A 124 -5.99 16.47 -2.74
CA GLU A 124 -6.47 15.11 -3.01
C GLU A 124 -6.28 14.20 -1.80
N LEU A 125 -5.15 14.31 -1.10
CA LEU A 125 -4.93 13.58 0.14
C LEU A 125 -5.96 13.95 1.22
N ALA A 126 -6.23 15.24 1.41
CA ALA A 126 -7.24 15.71 2.36
C ALA A 126 -8.64 15.16 2.00
N ALA A 127 -9.02 15.25 0.72
CA ALA A 127 -10.29 14.72 0.23
C ALA A 127 -10.41 13.19 0.40
N ALA A 128 -9.31 12.45 0.19
CA ALA A 128 -9.27 11.02 0.44
C ALA A 128 -9.53 10.74 1.92
N VAL A 129 -8.80 11.40 2.84
CA VAL A 129 -8.97 11.25 4.29
C VAL A 129 -10.39 11.60 4.73
N ASP A 130 -10.96 12.70 4.25
CA ASP A 130 -12.35 13.08 4.57
C ASP A 130 -13.35 12.00 4.16
N SER A 131 -13.17 11.41 2.97
CA SER A 131 -13.98 10.29 2.50
C SER A 131 -13.88 9.07 3.42
N LEU A 132 -12.70 8.79 3.99
CA LEU A 132 -12.52 7.67 4.91
C LEU A 132 -13.29 7.87 6.22
N MET A 133 -13.27 9.11 6.73
CA MET A 133 -13.92 9.46 8.00
C MET A 133 -15.45 9.54 7.86
N ALA A 134 -15.96 9.99 6.71
CA ALA A 134 -17.39 10.09 6.44
C ALA A 134 -18.08 8.74 6.19
N SER A 135 -17.31 7.68 5.92
CA SER A 135 -17.84 6.35 5.57
C SER A 135 -18.03 5.41 6.77
N ASN A 136 -18.12 5.98 7.98
CA ASN A 136 -18.33 5.26 9.25
C ASN A 136 -19.80 5.20 9.65
#